data_AF-A0A438DNN6-F1
#
_entry.id   AF-A0A438DNN6-F1
#
_cell.length_a   1.000
_cell.length_b   1.000
_cell.length_c   1.000
_cell.angle_alpha   90.00
_cell.angle_beta   90.00
_cell.angle_gamma   90.00
#
_symmetry.space_group_name_H-M   'P 1'
#
loop_
_entity.id
_entity.type
_entity.pdbx_description
1 polymer ?
#
loop_
_entity_poly.entity_id
_entity_poly.type
_entity_poly.pdbx_seq_one_letter_code
_entity_poly.pdbx_strand_id
1 'polypeptide(L)'
;MHPPRMSAPSCIVPPTEQLVIRPYLVPLLPTFHGMESENPYAHIKEFEDVCNTFQEGGASIDLMRLKLFPFTLKDKAKIWLNSLRPRSIRSWTDLQAEFLKKFFPTHRTNGLKRQISNFSAKENEKFYECWERYMEAINACPHHGFDTWLLVSYFYDGWDVYLKEDDDMKAKLAAMTRRLEELELKRIHEVQAVAEAPVQVKLCPNCQSFEHLVEECPAISLKGNV
;
A
#
# COMPACT_ATOMS: atom_id res chain seq x y z
N MET A 1 -24.62 2.44 38.54
CA MET A 1 -23.25 1.89 38.38
C MET A 1 -22.70 2.38 37.06
N HIS A 2 -21.47 2.93 37.03
CA HIS A 2 -20.81 3.27 35.77
C HIS A 2 -20.15 2.01 35.19
N PRO A 3 -20.33 1.72 33.89
CA PRO A 3 -19.67 0.59 33.27
C PRO A 3 -18.13 0.80 33.31
N PRO A 4 -17.35 -0.25 33.62
CA PRO A 4 -15.89 -0.14 33.56
C PRO A 4 -15.45 0.13 32.13
N ARG A 5 -14.46 1.01 31.97
CA ARG A 5 -13.85 1.27 30.66
C ARG A 5 -13.13 0.02 30.18
N MET A 6 -13.70 -0.68 29.22
CA MET A 6 -13.05 -1.80 28.53
C MET A 6 -12.22 -1.25 27.36
N SER A 7 -11.02 -0.71 27.64
CA SER A 7 -10.08 -0.38 26.57
C SER A 7 -9.33 -1.63 26.14
N ALA A 8 -9.66 -2.16 24.95
CA ALA A 8 -8.86 -3.20 24.34
C ALA A 8 -7.47 -2.62 23.96
N PRO A 9 -6.36 -3.30 24.26
CA PRO A 9 -5.04 -2.87 23.80
C PRO A 9 -4.98 -2.84 22.27
N SER A 10 -4.14 -1.97 21.71
CA SER A 10 -3.94 -1.86 20.26
C SER A 10 -3.53 -3.20 19.63
N CYS A 11 -4.00 -3.44 18.40
CA CYS A 11 -3.54 -4.55 17.56
C CYS A 11 -2.10 -4.35 17.07
N ILE A 12 -1.66 -3.10 16.94
CA ILE A 12 -0.30 -2.72 16.57
C ILE A 12 0.58 -2.76 17.82
N VAL A 13 1.69 -3.50 17.73
CA VAL A 13 2.70 -3.54 18.79
C VAL A 13 3.34 -2.14 18.92
N PRO A 14 3.32 -1.54 20.12
CA PRO A 14 3.94 -0.23 20.34
C PRO A 14 5.42 -0.29 19.96
N PRO A 15 5.88 0.63 19.12
CA PRO A 15 7.29 0.73 18.79
C PRO A 15 8.13 1.11 20.01
N THR A 16 9.33 0.53 20.12
CA THR A 16 10.34 0.90 21.12
C THR A 16 10.86 2.32 20.89
N GLU A 17 10.88 2.80 19.65
CA GLU A 17 11.29 4.16 19.30
C GLU A 17 10.14 5.20 19.48
N GLN A 18 10.45 6.28 20.21
CA GLN A 18 9.55 7.41 20.37
C GLN A 18 9.56 8.32 19.14
N LEU A 19 8.79 7.95 18.13
CA LEU A 19 8.43 8.89 17.05
C LEU A 19 7.38 9.91 17.55
N VAL A 20 7.73 11.19 17.51
CA VAL A 20 6.80 12.31 17.77
C VAL A 20 6.01 12.59 16.50
N ILE A 21 4.70 12.36 16.54
CA ILE A 21 3.81 12.74 15.45
C ILE A 21 3.59 14.23 15.52
N ARG A 22 4.02 14.96 14.47
CA ARG A 22 3.75 16.39 14.37
C ARG A 22 2.25 16.59 14.10
N PRO A 23 1.49 17.34 14.94
CA PRO A 23 0.03 17.41 14.81
C PRO A 23 -0.48 17.93 13.46
N TYR A 24 0.30 18.77 12.77
CA TYR A 24 -0.06 19.29 11.45
C TYR A 24 -0.09 18.22 10.34
N LEU A 25 0.44 17.02 10.59
CA LEU A 25 0.43 15.91 9.64
C LEU A 25 -0.94 15.23 9.56
N VAL A 26 -1.68 15.18 10.66
CA VAL A 26 -2.94 14.44 10.75
C VAL A 26 -4.00 14.93 9.75
N PRO A 27 -4.18 16.25 9.53
CA PRO A 27 -5.10 16.74 8.51
C PRO A 27 -4.71 16.44 7.06
N LEU A 28 -3.44 16.09 6.80
CA LEU A 28 -2.93 15.78 5.46
C LEU A 28 -3.10 14.30 5.10
N LEU A 29 -3.47 13.47 6.07
CA LEU A 29 -3.66 12.04 5.86
C LEU A 29 -4.93 11.77 5.03
N PRO A 30 -4.88 10.83 4.07
CA PRO A 30 -6.09 10.39 3.38
C PRO A 30 -7.05 9.72 4.35
N THR A 31 -8.31 9.62 3.96
CA THR A 31 -9.37 9.01 4.78
C THR A 31 -9.99 7.81 4.08
N PHE A 32 -10.18 6.72 4.82
CA PHE A 32 -10.79 5.49 4.33
C PHE A 32 -11.89 5.01 5.27
N HIS A 33 -13.11 4.87 4.76
CA HIS A 33 -14.31 4.54 5.54
C HIS A 33 -14.59 3.03 5.55
N GLY A 34 -14.05 2.29 4.57
CA GLY A 34 -14.34 0.88 4.36
C GLY A 34 -15.61 0.65 3.52
N MET A 35 -15.85 1.52 2.53
CA MET A 35 -16.94 1.41 1.55
C MET A 35 -16.52 0.57 0.34
N GLU A 36 -17.49 -0.03 -0.36
CA GLU A 36 -17.23 -0.83 -1.56
C GLU A 36 -16.67 -0.01 -2.73
N SER A 37 -17.03 1.28 -2.78
CA SER A 37 -16.55 2.24 -3.78
C SER A 37 -15.09 2.65 -3.57
N GLU A 38 -14.57 2.59 -2.34
CA GLU A 38 -13.20 2.99 -2.04
C GLU A 38 -12.21 1.92 -2.51
N ASN A 39 -11.03 2.33 -3.01
CA ASN A 39 -9.97 1.41 -3.42
C ASN A 39 -8.86 1.34 -2.34
N PRO A 40 -8.68 0.18 -1.67
CA PRO A 40 -7.63 -0.02 -0.67
C PRO A 40 -6.20 0.24 -1.16
N TYR A 41 -5.88 -0.09 -2.42
CA TYR A 41 -4.55 0.14 -2.97
C TYR A 41 -4.30 1.63 -3.21
N ALA A 42 -5.29 2.35 -3.74
CA ALA A 42 -5.18 3.80 -3.91
C ALA A 42 -4.98 4.49 -2.55
N HIS A 43 -5.73 4.07 -1.53
CA HIS A 43 -5.58 4.58 -0.17
C HIS A 43 -4.18 4.36 0.42
N ILE A 44 -3.65 3.14 0.29
CA ILE A 44 -2.27 2.84 0.73
C ILE A 44 -1.28 3.73 -0.01
N LYS A 45 -1.40 3.85 -1.33
CA LYS A 45 -0.49 4.67 -2.14
C LYS A 45 -0.52 6.14 -1.73
N GLU A 46 -1.70 6.74 -1.63
CA GLU A 46 -1.86 8.13 -1.19
C GLU A 46 -1.27 8.35 0.21
N PHE A 47 -1.48 7.39 1.11
CA PHE A 47 -0.91 7.44 2.45
C PHE A 47 0.62 7.37 2.45
N GLU A 48 1.19 6.49 1.63
CA GLU A 48 2.64 6.35 1.48
C GLU A 48 3.26 7.58 0.84
N ASP A 49 2.63 8.16 -0.20
CA ASP A 49 3.05 9.41 -0.84
C ASP A 49 3.15 10.53 0.20
N VAL A 50 2.11 10.66 1.06
CA VAL A 50 2.09 11.62 2.17
C VAL A 50 3.23 11.33 3.16
N CYS A 51 3.41 10.09 3.61
CA CYS A 51 4.50 9.72 4.54
C CYS A 51 5.90 10.02 3.97
N ASN A 52 6.09 9.81 2.67
CA ASN A 52 7.38 10.03 2.00
C ASN A 52 7.78 11.52 1.98
N THR A 53 6.83 12.45 2.05
CA THR A 53 7.15 13.90 2.14
C THR A 53 7.75 14.33 3.48
N PHE A 54 7.62 13.51 4.52
CA PHE A 54 7.98 13.87 5.91
C PHE A 54 9.25 13.18 6.42
N GLN A 55 10.13 12.73 5.53
CA GLN A 55 11.40 12.11 5.92
C GLN A 55 12.36 13.13 6.59
N GLU A 56 12.08 13.45 7.85
CA GLU A 56 12.96 14.23 8.73
C GLU A 56 13.39 13.34 9.92
N GLY A 57 14.69 13.09 10.05
CA GLY A 57 15.27 12.66 11.33
C GLY A 57 15.40 11.17 11.62
N GLY A 58 15.80 10.34 10.65
CA GLY A 58 16.36 8.99 10.90
C GLY A 58 15.41 7.94 11.48
N ALA A 59 14.17 8.30 11.82
CA ALA A 59 13.15 7.35 12.25
C ALA A 59 12.73 6.46 11.08
N SER A 60 12.48 5.18 11.36
CA SER A 60 12.02 4.24 10.33
C SER A 60 10.71 4.74 9.69
N ILE A 61 10.66 4.79 8.35
CA ILE A 61 9.46 5.17 7.62
C ILE A 61 8.28 4.23 7.93
N ASP A 62 8.58 2.95 8.18
CA ASP A 62 7.57 1.95 8.53
C ASP A 62 7.00 2.18 9.93
N LEU A 63 7.82 2.66 10.85
CA LEU A 63 7.39 3.09 12.17
C LEU A 63 6.40 4.25 12.06
N MET A 64 6.72 5.25 11.24
CA MET A 64 5.83 6.38 10.98
C MET A 64 4.50 5.89 10.39
N ARG A 65 4.57 5.02 9.37
CA ARG A 65 3.39 4.44 8.72
C ARG A 65 2.49 3.69 9.70
N LEU A 66 3.06 2.82 10.54
CA LEU A 66 2.32 2.10 11.58
C LEU A 66 1.62 3.02 12.57
N LYS A 67 2.25 4.13 12.97
CA LYS A 67 1.65 5.09 13.91
C LYS A 67 0.56 5.94 13.26
N LEU A 68 0.73 6.34 11.99
CA LEU A 68 -0.18 7.26 11.30
C LEU A 68 -1.36 6.56 10.64
N PHE A 69 -1.20 5.34 10.14
CA PHE A 69 -2.25 4.64 9.39
C PHE A 69 -3.58 4.52 10.16
N PRO A 70 -3.61 4.25 11.49
CA PRO A 70 -4.86 4.23 12.25
C PRO A 70 -5.68 5.53 12.21
N PHE A 71 -5.05 6.68 11.93
CA PHE A 71 -5.74 7.97 11.82
C PHE A 71 -6.45 8.14 10.48
N THR A 72 -6.02 7.39 9.45
CA THR A 72 -6.65 7.36 8.13
C THR A 72 -8.00 6.64 8.14
N LEU A 73 -8.22 5.71 9.08
CA LEU A 73 -9.40 4.85 9.08
C LEU A 73 -10.58 5.47 9.83
N LYS A 74 -11.78 5.40 9.23
CA LYS A 74 -13.06 5.82 9.80
C LYS A 74 -14.08 4.67 9.75
N ASP A 75 -15.18 4.84 10.46
CA ASP A 75 -16.37 3.97 10.41
C ASP A 75 -16.06 2.47 10.38
N LYS A 76 -16.45 1.77 9.30
CA LYS A 76 -16.27 0.32 9.16
C LYS A 76 -14.81 -0.08 9.21
N ALA A 77 -13.93 0.73 8.61
CA ALA A 77 -12.49 0.49 8.65
C ALA A 77 -11.90 0.66 10.05
N LYS A 78 -12.35 1.67 10.80
CA LYS A 78 -11.89 1.88 12.18
C LYS A 78 -12.38 0.78 13.12
N ILE A 79 -13.63 0.35 12.96
CA ILE A 79 -14.20 -0.78 13.72
C ILE A 79 -13.41 -2.06 13.45
N TRP A 80 -13.08 -2.33 12.18
CA TRP A 80 -12.27 -3.49 11.81
C TRP A 80 -10.91 -3.48 12.51
N LEU A 81 -10.17 -2.36 12.46
CA LEU A 81 -8.84 -2.27 13.07
C LEU A 81 -8.90 -2.58 14.58
N ASN A 82 -9.92 -2.05 15.26
CA ASN A 82 -10.16 -2.27 16.69
C ASN A 82 -10.62 -3.71 17.02
N SER A 83 -11.10 -4.47 16.03
CA SER A 83 -11.53 -5.87 16.19
C SER A 83 -10.39 -6.88 16.07
N LEU A 84 -9.23 -6.45 15.56
CA LEU A 84 -8.06 -7.32 15.41
C LEU A 84 -7.51 -7.73 16.78
N ARG A 85 -6.91 -8.93 16.84
CA ARG A 85 -6.29 -9.44 18.06
C ARG A 85 -5.22 -8.43 18.55
N PRO A 86 -5.18 -8.09 19.86
CA PRO A 86 -4.14 -7.24 20.41
C PRO A 86 -2.73 -7.76 20.09
N ARG A 87 -1.80 -6.85 19.78
CA ARG A 87 -0.38 -7.15 19.49
C ARG A 87 -0.17 -8.14 18.32
N SER A 88 -1.08 -8.19 17.36
CA SER A 88 -1.00 -9.08 16.18
C SER A 88 -0.23 -8.49 15.01
N ILE A 89 -0.11 -7.16 14.92
CA ILE A 89 0.56 -6.45 13.82
C ILE A 89 1.92 -5.96 14.30
N ARG A 90 3.01 -6.42 13.64
CA ARG A 90 4.40 -6.11 14.04
C ARG A 90 5.13 -5.22 13.04
N SER A 91 4.75 -5.26 11.77
CA SER A 91 5.37 -4.49 10.69
C SER A 91 4.34 -3.78 9.83
N TRP A 92 4.80 -2.80 9.04
CA TRP A 92 3.96 -2.14 8.03
C TRP A 92 3.41 -3.17 7.03
N THR A 93 4.24 -4.13 6.60
CA THR A 93 3.86 -5.23 5.71
C THR A 93 2.72 -6.09 6.29
N ASP A 94 2.77 -6.43 7.59
CA ASP A 94 1.70 -7.19 8.24
C ASP A 94 0.37 -6.41 8.22
N LEU A 95 0.44 -5.10 8.47
CA LEU A 95 -0.72 -4.23 8.48
C LEU A 95 -1.35 -4.16 7.08
N GLN A 96 -0.52 -3.90 6.05
CA GLN A 96 -0.96 -3.85 4.65
C GLN A 96 -1.64 -5.17 4.25
N ALA A 97 -1.03 -6.32 4.61
CA ALA A 97 -1.56 -7.63 4.28
C ALA A 97 -2.95 -7.87 4.89
N GLU A 98 -3.13 -7.60 6.19
CA GLU A 98 -4.43 -7.77 6.85
C GLU A 98 -5.47 -6.74 6.36
N PHE A 99 -5.06 -5.50 6.06
CA PHE A 99 -5.94 -4.48 5.48
C PHE A 99 -6.45 -4.88 4.09
N LEU A 100 -5.53 -5.27 3.19
CA LEU A 100 -5.88 -5.70 1.83
C LEU A 100 -6.72 -6.97 1.84
N LYS A 101 -6.39 -7.95 2.70
CA LYS A 101 -7.20 -9.16 2.90
C LYS A 101 -8.64 -8.84 3.31
N LYS A 102 -8.84 -7.81 4.15
CA LYS A 102 -10.17 -7.40 4.61
C LYS A 102 -10.96 -6.63 3.55
N PHE A 103 -10.34 -5.63 2.92
CA PHE A 103 -11.05 -4.65 2.08
C PHE A 103 -10.88 -4.86 0.57
N PHE A 104 -10.02 -5.80 0.16
CA PHE A 104 -9.83 -6.22 -1.22
C PHE A 104 -10.05 -7.74 -1.39
N PRO A 105 -11.26 -8.24 -1.11
CA PRO A 105 -11.54 -9.67 -1.16
C PRO A 105 -11.39 -10.26 -2.58
N THR A 106 -11.18 -11.57 -2.66
CA THR A 106 -10.95 -12.30 -3.92
C THR A 106 -12.03 -12.07 -4.97
N HIS A 107 -13.31 -11.98 -4.58
CA HIS A 107 -14.39 -11.73 -5.54
C HIS A 107 -14.27 -10.36 -6.23
N ARG A 108 -13.79 -9.34 -5.51
CA ARG A 108 -13.52 -8.00 -6.07
C ARG A 108 -12.37 -8.06 -7.06
N THR A 109 -11.28 -8.75 -6.68
CA THR A 109 -10.14 -9.03 -7.58
C THR A 109 -10.62 -9.71 -8.86
N ASN A 110 -11.46 -10.74 -8.75
CA ASN A 110 -11.99 -11.45 -9.91
C ASN A 110 -12.90 -10.56 -10.78
N GLY A 111 -13.70 -9.69 -10.16
CA GLY A 111 -14.53 -8.72 -10.88
C GLY A 111 -13.68 -7.75 -11.72
N LEU A 112 -12.62 -7.20 -11.12
CA LEU A 112 -11.70 -6.29 -11.82
C LEU A 112 -10.91 -7.01 -12.90
N LYS A 113 -10.43 -8.23 -12.66
CA LYS A 113 -9.79 -9.05 -13.69
C LYS A 113 -10.70 -9.28 -14.90
N ARG A 114 -11.99 -9.56 -14.68
CA ARG A 114 -12.98 -9.68 -15.77
C ARG A 114 -13.22 -8.37 -16.49
N GLN A 115 -13.26 -7.24 -15.77
CA GLN A 115 -13.40 -5.92 -16.37
C GLN A 115 -12.21 -5.59 -17.28
N ILE A 116 -11.00 -6.00 -16.89
CA ILE A 116 -9.78 -5.84 -17.70
C ILE A 116 -9.82 -6.78 -18.92
N SER A 117 -10.14 -8.07 -18.73
CA SER A 117 -10.09 -9.06 -19.82
C SER A 117 -11.21 -8.92 -20.85
N ASN A 118 -12.38 -8.46 -20.41
CA ASN A 118 -13.57 -8.29 -21.26
C ASN A 118 -13.81 -6.82 -21.57
N PHE A 119 -12.75 -6.01 -21.55
CA PHE A 119 -12.85 -4.60 -21.82
C PHE A 119 -13.35 -4.37 -23.24
N SER A 120 -14.21 -3.36 -23.42
CA SER A 120 -14.65 -2.93 -24.74
C SER A 120 -14.70 -1.42 -24.81
N ALA A 121 -14.39 -0.87 -25.98
CA ALA A 121 -14.66 0.53 -26.28
C ALA A 121 -16.16 0.79 -26.22
N LYS A 122 -16.54 2.02 -25.86
CA LYS A 122 -17.93 2.48 -25.96
C LYS A 122 -18.19 3.06 -27.35
N GLU A 123 -19.45 3.10 -27.74
CA GLU A 123 -19.85 3.72 -29.00
C GLU A 123 -19.41 5.19 -29.04
N ASN A 124 -18.75 5.59 -30.14
CA ASN A 124 -18.20 6.93 -30.36
C ASN A 124 -17.12 7.39 -29.35
N GLU A 125 -16.54 6.48 -28.58
CA GLU A 125 -15.45 6.80 -27.65
C GLU A 125 -14.14 7.04 -28.40
N LYS A 126 -13.44 8.12 -28.08
CA LYS A 126 -12.13 8.38 -28.69
C LYS A 126 -11.08 7.45 -28.10
N PHE A 127 -10.04 7.17 -28.88
CA PHE A 127 -8.96 6.28 -28.47
C PHE A 127 -8.35 6.65 -27.12
N TYR A 128 -8.04 7.94 -26.89
CA TYR A 128 -7.40 8.37 -25.65
C TYR A 128 -8.32 8.20 -24.43
N GLU A 129 -9.62 8.44 -24.58
CA GLU A 129 -10.63 8.29 -23.52
C GLU A 129 -10.79 6.81 -23.16
N CYS A 130 -10.86 5.96 -24.19
CA CYS A 130 -10.90 4.52 -24.04
C CYS A 130 -9.64 3.98 -23.36
N TRP A 131 -8.48 4.46 -23.78
CA TRP A 131 -7.18 4.09 -23.20
C TRP A 131 -7.07 4.53 -21.73
N GLU A 132 -7.48 5.75 -21.38
CA GLU A 132 -7.51 6.22 -19.99
C GLU A 132 -8.40 5.34 -19.11
N ARG A 133 -9.61 5.01 -19.60
CA ARG A 133 -10.53 4.11 -18.88
C ARG A 133 -9.97 2.70 -18.71
N TYR A 134 -9.22 2.20 -19.69
CA TYR A 134 -8.54 0.91 -19.56
C TYR A 134 -7.43 0.95 -18.51
N MET A 135 -6.64 2.03 -18.51
CA MET A 135 -5.59 2.26 -17.54
C MET A 135 -6.13 2.40 -16.11
N GLU A 136 -7.27 3.06 -15.93
CA GLU A 136 -7.97 3.10 -14.64
C GLU A 136 -8.37 1.70 -14.17
N ALA A 137 -8.86 0.84 -15.07
CA ALA A 137 -9.22 -0.54 -14.73
C ALA A 137 -8.01 -1.37 -14.29
N ILE A 138 -6.87 -1.23 -14.98
CA ILE A 138 -5.60 -1.89 -14.59
C ILE A 138 -5.13 -1.38 -13.23
N ASN A 139 -5.09 -0.06 -13.05
CA ASN A 139 -4.61 0.56 -11.82
C ASN A 139 -5.51 0.27 -10.61
N ALA A 140 -6.79 -0.03 -10.85
CA ALA A 140 -7.70 -0.44 -9.79
C ALA A 140 -7.36 -1.83 -9.20
N CYS A 141 -6.61 -2.67 -9.93
CA CYS A 141 -6.19 -4.00 -9.50
C CYS A 141 -4.70 -4.27 -9.79
N PRO A 142 -3.75 -3.59 -9.11
CA PRO A 142 -2.31 -3.70 -9.42
C PRO A 142 -1.75 -5.13 -9.35
N HIS A 143 -2.39 -6.01 -8.58
CA HIS A 143 -2.08 -7.44 -8.42
C HIS A 143 -2.88 -8.34 -9.38
N HIS A 144 -3.29 -7.83 -10.55
CA HIS A 144 -4.08 -8.59 -11.53
C HIS A 144 -3.33 -9.83 -12.07
N GLY A 145 -2.00 -9.82 -12.09
CA GLY A 145 -1.18 -10.98 -12.49
C GLY A 145 -1.33 -11.35 -13.98
N PHE A 146 -1.61 -10.36 -14.81
CA PHE A 146 -1.60 -10.49 -16.27
C PHE A 146 -0.29 -9.95 -16.78
N ASP A 147 0.31 -10.62 -17.75
CA ASP A 147 1.49 -10.12 -18.42
C ASP A 147 1.16 -8.89 -19.28
N THR A 148 2.15 -8.02 -19.49
CA THR A 148 2.02 -6.80 -20.30
C THR A 148 1.43 -7.08 -21.69
N TRP A 149 1.92 -8.11 -22.36
CA TRP A 149 1.46 -8.48 -23.71
C TRP A 149 -0.02 -8.85 -23.73
N LEU A 150 -0.52 -9.48 -22.66
CA LEU A 150 -1.91 -9.91 -22.54
C LEU A 150 -2.83 -8.71 -22.26
N LEU A 151 -2.39 -7.76 -21.43
CA LEU A 151 -3.09 -6.48 -21.26
C LEU A 151 -3.23 -5.72 -22.59
N VAL A 152 -2.12 -5.66 -23.33
CA VAL A 152 -2.09 -5.06 -24.67
C VAL A 152 -3.09 -5.76 -25.61
N SER A 153 -3.13 -7.10 -25.60
CA SER A 153 -4.08 -7.89 -26.39
C SER A 153 -5.53 -7.58 -26.02
N TYR A 154 -5.88 -7.57 -24.72
CA TYR A 154 -7.25 -7.30 -24.29
C TYR A 154 -7.73 -5.91 -24.70
N PHE A 155 -6.88 -4.89 -24.62
CA PHE A 155 -7.24 -3.57 -25.10
C PHE A 155 -7.46 -3.54 -26.62
N TYR A 156 -6.57 -4.20 -27.38
CA TYR A 156 -6.70 -4.31 -28.83
C TYR A 156 -8.02 -4.98 -29.22
N ASP A 157 -8.32 -6.15 -28.65
CA ASP A 157 -9.55 -6.89 -28.92
C ASP A 157 -10.81 -6.09 -28.54
N GLY A 158 -10.75 -5.35 -27.43
CA GLY A 158 -11.83 -4.47 -26.97
C GLY A 158 -12.04 -3.22 -27.83
N TRP A 159 -11.00 -2.76 -28.52
CA TRP A 159 -11.03 -1.61 -29.42
C TRP A 159 -11.44 -1.99 -30.85
N ASP A 160 -10.98 -3.14 -31.34
CA ASP A 160 -11.21 -3.67 -32.71
C ASP A 160 -12.70 -3.84 -33.04
N VAL A 161 -13.57 -3.96 -32.02
CA VAL A 161 -15.03 -4.01 -32.18
C VAL A 161 -15.59 -2.76 -32.91
N TYR A 162 -14.87 -1.64 -32.94
CA TYR A 162 -15.39 -0.34 -33.43
C TYR A 162 -14.65 0.33 -34.60
N LEU A 163 -13.51 -0.17 -35.12
CA LEU A 163 -12.80 0.44 -36.27
C LEU A 163 -12.12 -0.65 -37.13
N LYS A 164 -12.39 -0.84 -38.43
CA LYS A 164 -12.08 -0.01 -39.62
C LYS A 164 -10.65 0.58 -39.60
N GLU A 165 -9.71 -0.18 -40.20
CA GLU A 165 -8.48 0.26 -40.87
C GLU A 165 -7.92 1.63 -40.40
N ASP A 166 -7.36 1.66 -39.18
CA ASP A 166 -6.53 2.79 -38.71
C ASP A 166 -5.05 2.45 -38.96
N ASP A 167 -4.45 3.06 -39.97
CA ASP A 167 -3.07 2.83 -40.39
C ASP A 167 -2.03 3.12 -39.28
N ASP A 168 -2.40 3.88 -38.23
CA ASP A 168 -1.53 4.23 -37.11
C ASP A 168 -1.67 3.28 -35.89
N MET A 169 -2.49 2.23 -36.00
CA MET A 169 -2.73 1.30 -34.88
C MET A 169 -1.45 0.67 -34.33
N LYS A 170 -0.48 0.38 -35.19
CA LYS A 170 0.83 -0.17 -34.79
C LYS A 170 1.62 0.79 -33.91
N ALA A 171 1.60 2.09 -34.20
CA ALA A 171 2.30 3.09 -33.40
C ALA A 171 1.63 3.27 -32.03
N LYS A 172 0.29 3.28 -32.01
CA LYS A 172 -0.51 3.32 -30.78
C LYS A 172 -0.25 2.10 -29.89
N LEU A 173 -0.20 0.90 -30.47
CA LEU A 173 0.14 -0.35 -29.78
C LEU A 173 1.55 -0.31 -29.16
N ALA A 174 2.52 0.21 -29.91
CA ALA A 174 3.89 0.36 -29.42
C ALA A 174 3.99 1.36 -28.26
N ALA A 175 3.29 2.51 -28.37
CA ALA A 175 3.23 3.50 -27.30
C ALA A 175 2.55 2.94 -26.04
N MET A 176 1.48 2.17 -26.23
CA MET A 176 0.74 1.49 -25.17
C MET A 176 1.63 0.51 -24.38
N THR A 177 2.35 -0.36 -25.11
CA THR A 177 3.23 -1.36 -24.53
C THR A 177 4.31 -0.71 -23.67
N ARG A 178 5.00 0.31 -24.19
CA ARG A 178 6.03 1.06 -23.43
C ARG A 178 5.47 1.66 -22.14
N ARG A 179 4.28 2.24 -22.19
CA ARG A 179 3.65 2.85 -21.00
C ARG A 179 3.32 1.82 -19.92
N LEU A 180 2.90 0.61 -20.31
CA LEU A 180 2.65 -0.47 -19.36
C LEU A 180 3.94 -1.01 -18.74
N GLU A 181 4.99 -1.19 -19.56
CA GLU A 181 6.33 -1.59 -19.09
C GLU A 181 6.89 -0.56 -18.09
N GLU A 182 6.77 0.74 -18.37
CA GLU A 182 7.17 1.81 -17.45
C GLU A 182 6.44 1.74 -16.09
N LEU A 183 5.15 1.39 -16.10
CA LEU A 183 4.35 1.26 -14.88
C LEU A 183 4.72 0.02 -14.07
N GLU A 184 5.02 -1.10 -14.73
CA GLU A 184 5.55 -2.29 -14.06
C GLU A 184 6.93 -2.01 -13.43
N LEU A 185 7.81 -1.33 -14.16
CA LEU A 185 9.13 -0.97 -13.67
C LEU A 185 9.05 -0.02 -12.45
N LYS A 186 8.13 0.96 -12.47
CA LYS A 186 7.87 1.83 -11.31
C LYS A 186 7.40 1.04 -10.09
N ARG A 187 6.48 0.08 -10.27
CA ARG A 187 6.04 -0.81 -9.19
C ARG A 187 7.18 -1.64 -8.60
N ILE A 188 8.07 -2.18 -9.44
CA ILE A 188 9.22 -2.97 -8.97
C ILE A 188 10.17 -2.10 -8.16
N HIS A 189 10.50 -0.90 -8.64
CA HIS A 189 11.37 0.02 -7.92
C HIS A 189 10.77 0.52 -6.60
N GLU A 190 9.45 0.76 -6.53
CA GLU A 190 8.77 1.11 -5.26
C GLU A 190 8.89 -0.02 -4.22
N VAL A 191 8.70 -1.27 -4.65
CA VAL A 191 8.87 -2.46 -3.77
C VAL A 191 10.33 -2.62 -3.34
N GLN A 192 11.29 -2.39 -4.24
CA GLN A 192 12.72 -2.48 -3.94
C GLN A 192 13.21 -1.34 -3.05
N ALA A 193 12.74 -0.10 -3.22
CA ALA A 193 13.09 1.04 -2.36
C ALA A 193 12.63 0.84 -0.90
N VAL A 194 11.52 0.13 -0.69
CA VAL A 194 11.08 -0.29 0.65
C VAL A 194 11.98 -1.40 1.22
N ALA A 195 12.49 -2.30 0.39
CA ALA A 195 13.40 -3.37 0.81
C ALA A 195 14.86 -2.91 1.01
N GLU A 196 15.30 -1.85 0.32
CA GLU A 196 16.67 -1.34 0.32
C GLU A 196 16.89 -0.13 1.26
N ALA A 197 15.83 0.40 1.87
CA ALA A 197 15.99 1.35 2.98
C ALA A 197 16.88 0.66 4.04
N PRO A 198 18.07 1.21 4.36
CA PRO A 198 19.03 0.50 5.17
C PRO A 198 18.45 0.35 6.57
N VAL A 199 17.94 -0.84 6.88
CA VAL A 199 17.77 -1.28 8.25
C VAL A 199 19.20 -1.42 8.78
N GLN A 200 19.78 -0.32 9.25
CA GLN A 200 20.99 -0.38 10.05
C GLN A 200 20.60 -1.06 11.37
N VAL A 201 20.54 -2.40 11.36
CA VAL A 201 20.49 -3.21 12.57
C VAL A 201 21.82 -3.00 13.26
N LYS A 202 21.91 -1.96 14.09
CA LYS A 202 23.08 -1.74 14.93
C LYS A 202 23.03 -2.77 16.05
N LEU A 203 23.95 -3.73 15.98
CA LEU A 203 24.20 -4.68 17.07
C LEU A 203 24.50 -3.91 18.35
N CYS A 204 24.03 -4.40 19.49
CA CYS A 204 24.37 -3.83 20.78
C CYS A 204 25.92 -3.81 20.93
N PRO A 205 26.58 -2.66 21.11
CA PRO A 205 28.04 -2.61 21.18
C PRO A 205 28.60 -3.30 22.44
N ASN A 206 27.76 -3.54 23.45
CA ASN A 206 28.17 -4.16 24.71
C ASN A 206 28.14 -5.70 24.67
N CYS A 207 27.32 -6.33 23.83
CA CYS A 207 27.17 -7.79 23.78
C CYS A 207 26.89 -8.38 22.38
N GLN A 208 26.91 -7.54 21.34
CA GLN A 208 26.67 -7.89 19.94
C GLN A 208 25.33 -8.61 19.67
N SER A 209 24.31 -8.37 20.48
CA SER A 209 22.96 -8.91 20.27
C SER A 209 22.04 -7.92 19.55
N PHE A 210 21.04 -8.44 18.83
CA PHE A 210 19.93 -7.70 18.21
C PHE A 210 18.63 -7.79 19.02
N GLU A 211 18.59 -8.56 20.10
CA GLU A 211 17.36 -8.88 20.84
C GLU A 211 16.91 -7.79 21.83
N HIS A 212 17.75 -6.79 22.07
CA HIS A 212 17.49 -5.73 23.05
C HIS A 212 18.19 -4.42 22.67
N LEU A 213 17.70 -3.30 23.20
CA LEU A 213 18.37 -2.00 23.06
C LEU A 213 19.68 -1.97 23.87
N VAL A 214 20.58 -1.03 23.54
CA VAL A 214 21.87 -0.90 24.24
C VAL A 214 21.64 -0.65 25.73
N GLU A 215 20.69 0.20 26.09
CA GLU A 215 20.38 0.59 27.48
C GLU A 215 19.82 -0.56 28.33
N GLU A 216 19.21 -1.55 27.69
CA GLU A 216 18.65 -2.74 28.34
C GLU A 216 19.62 -3.92 28.30
N CYS A 217 20.87 -3.69 27.84
CA CYS A 217 21.84 -4.76 27.70
C CYS A 217 22.14 -5.38 29.07
N PRO A 218 21.92 -6.71 29.24
CA PRO A 218 22.16 -7.39 30.51
C PRO A 218 23.58 -7.23 31.05
N ALA A 219 24.55 -6.98 30.17
CA ALA A 219 25.94 -6.73 30.53
C ALA A 219 26.20 -5.37 31.21
N ILE A 220 25.27 -4.41 31.12
CA ILE A 220 25.38 -3.09 31.76
C ILE A 220 25.12 -3.20 33.26
N SER A 221 24.17 -4.04 33.69
CA SER A 221 23.84 -4.23 35.10
C SER A 221 24.96 -4.90 35.92
N LEU A 222 25.96 -5.50 35.27
CA LEU A 222 27.07 -6.17 35.95
C LEU A 222 28.26 -5.25 36.26
N LYS A 223 28.28 -4.01 35.75
CA LYS A 223 29.39 -3.06 35.95
C LYS A 223 29.14 -1.99 37.02
N GLY A 224 27.97 -2.00 37.67
CA GLY A 224 27.56 -0.98 38.65
C GLY A 224 27.79 -1.32 40.13
N ASN A 225 28.37 -2.48 40.45
CA ASN A 225 28.61 -2.92 41.83
C ASN A 225 30.10 -3.22 42.07
N VAL A 226 30.95 -2.19 42.10
CA VAL A 226 32.24 -2.17 42.81
C VAL A 226 32.48 -0.75 43.33
#